data_AF-A0A8X7THF7-F1
#
_entry.id   AF-A0A8X7THF7-F1
#
_cell.length_a   1.000
_cell.length_b   1.000
_cell.length_c   1.000
_cell.angle_alpha   90.00
_cell.angle_beta   90.00
_cell.angle_gamma   90.00
#
_symmetry.space_group_name_H-M   'P 1'
#
loop_
_entity.id
_entity.type
_entity.pdbx_description
1 polymer ?
#
loop_
_entity_poly.entity_id
_entity_poly.type
_entity_poly.pdbx_seq_one_letter_code
_entity_poly.pdbx_strand_id
1 'polypeptide(L)'
;MIKHVAFGYFSQKSGLLLCLEDSSLTRIQTPGSLPTYWETSMSSWMEDYRAIEGSEVVIAHSGRTDVLISRFGENLKGGISVTRMEERWTIDDVAFDVPGLSIDCFIPPKEMKMDFHHQDAPNTFPELLDERQKL
;
A
#
# COMPACT_ATOMS: atom_id res chain seq x y z
N MET A 1 -8.53 -19.92 -1.07
CA MET A 1 -9.41 -19.00 -1.82
C MET A 1 -10.14 -19.80 -2.91
N ILE A 2 -11.45 -19.67 -3.03
CA ILE A 2 -12.29 -20.39 -4.02
C ILE A 2 -12.51 -19.53 -5.26
N LYS A 3 -12.83 -18.26 -5.03
CA LYS A 3 -13.10 -17.28 -6.09
C LYS A 3 -12.53 -15.95 -5.63
N HIS A 4 -11.98 -15.21 -6.58
CA HIS A 4 -11.61 -13.82 -6.42
C HIS A 4 -11.86 -13.11 -7.74
N VAL A 5 -12.50 -11.94 -7.65
CA VAL A 5 -12.77 -11.10 -8.80
C VAL A 5 -12.58 -9.66 -8.38
N ALA A 6 -11.90 -8.88 -9.22
CA ALA A 6 -11.73 -7.46 -9.00
C ALA A 6 -12.12 -6.70 -10.27
N PHE A 7 -12.71 -5.52 -10.07
CA PHE A 7 -13.10 -4.60 -11.13
C PHE A 7 -12.51 -3.23 -10.84
N GLY A 8 -11.69 -2.72 -11.76
CA GLY A 8 -11.16 -1.37 -11.71
C GLY A 8 -11.95 -0.45 -12.64
N TYR A 9 -12.36 0.71 -12.12
CA TYR A 9 -13.07 1.75 -12.87
C TYR A 9 -12.15 2.94 -13.07
N PHE A 10 -11.85 3.28 -14.31
CA PHE A 10 -10.87 4.31 -14.65
C PHE A 10 -11.52 5.53 -15.30
N SER A 11 -10.98 6.71 -15.01
CA SER A 11 -11.32 7.95 -15.70
C SER A 11 -10.90 7.86 -17.16
N GLN A 12 -11.83 8.05 -18.09
CA GLN A 12 -11.52 8.10 -19.52
C GLN A 12 -10.59 9.26 -19.88
N LYS A 13 -10.69 10.39 -19.16
CA LYS A 13 -9.92 11.60 -19.45
C LYS A 13 -8.48 11.49 -18.99
N SER A 14 -8.25 10.94 -17.79
CA SER A 14 -6.93 10.96 -17.13
C SER A 14 -6.29 9.58 -17.01
N GLY A 15 -7.03 8.50 -17.24
CA GLY A 15 -6.56 7.13 -17.01
C GLY A 15 -6.44 6.74 -15.53
N LEU A 16 -6.77 7.64 -14.59
CA LEU A 16 -6.66 7.39 -13.15
C LEU A 16 -7.77 6.47 -12.66
N LEU A 17 -7.45 5.58 -11.71
CA LEU A 17 -8.41 4.70 -11.04
C LEU A 17 -9.35 5.54 -10.18
N LEU A 18 -10.66 5.35 -10.30
CA LEU A 18 -11.66 6.05 -9.50
C LEU A 18 -12.21 5.14 -8.40
N CYS A 19 -12.45 3.88 -8.75
CA CYS A 19 -13.00 2.88 -7.85
C CYS A 19 -12.36 1.52 -8.13
N LEU A 20 -12.05 0.78 -7.07
CA LEU A 20 -11.70 -0.63 -7.12
C LEU A 20 -12.73 -1.43 -6.33
N GLU A 21 -13.45 -2.31 -7.02
CA GLU A 21 -14.31 -3.30 -6.39
C GLU A 21 -13.59 -4.64 -6.34
N ASP A 22 -13.68 -5.33 -5.22
CA ASP A 22 -13.10 -6.65 -4.99
C ASP A 22 -14.15 -7.54 -4.31
N SER A 23 -14.30 -8.77 -4.78
CA SER A 23 -15.02 -9.83 -4.08
C SER A 23 -14.20 -11.12 -3.99
N SER A 24 -14.05 -11.64 -2.78
CA SER A 24 -13.32 -12.87 -2.49
C SER A 24 -14.15 -13.84 -1.67
N LEU A 25 -14.17 -15.11 -2.08
CA LEU A 25 -14.78 -16.21 -1.34
C LEU A 25 -13.69 -17.16 -0.86
N THR A 26 -13.60 -17.36 0.45
CA THR A 26 -12.67 -18.29 1.08
C THR A 26 -13.44 -19.34 1.88
N ARG A 27 -13.06 -20.61 1.70
CA ARG A 27 -13.51 -21.72 2.51
C ARG A 27 -12.47 -22.01 3.58
N ILE A 28 -12.92 -22.05 4.82
CA ILE A 28 -12.16 -22.39 6.01
C ILE A 28 -12.72 -23.71 6.52
N GLN A 29 -11.86 -24.70 6.71
CA GLN A 29 -12.25 -25.97 7.29
C GLN A 29 -11.11 -26.50 8.16
N THR A 30 -11.41 -26.73 9.43
CA THR A 30 -10.53 -27.50 10.32
C THR A 30 -10.79 -29.00 10.14
N PRO A 31 -9.77 -29.86 10.26
CA PRO A 31 -9.98 -31.31 10.21
C PRO A 31 -11.05 -31.76 11.20
N GLY A 32 -11.98 -32.59 10.75
CA GLY A 32 -13.08 -33.09 11.60
C GLY A 32 -14.25 -32.12 11.81
N SER A 33 -14.24 -30.92 11.21
CA SER A 33 -15.40 -30.01 11.20
C SER A 33 -16.04 -29.91 9.81
N LEU A 34 -17.28 -29.42 9.75
CA LEU A 34 -17.88 -29.00 8.48
C LEU A 34 -17.11 -27.76 7.94
N PRO A 35 -17.33 -27.33 6.70
CA PRO A 35 -16.74 -26.09 6.21
C PRO A 35 -17.50 -24.84 6.68
N THR A 36 -16.77 -23.74 6.73
CA THR A 36 -17.31 -22.38 6.88
C THR A 36 -16.78 -21.51 5.76
N TYR A 37 -17.61 -20.63 5.23
CA TYR A 37 -17.33 -19.78 4.10
C TYR A 37 -17.30 -18.32 4.56
N TRP A 38 -16.35 -17.58 4.02
CA TRP A 38 -16.14 -16.16 4.24
C TRP A 38 -16.16 -15.50 2.88
N GLU A 39 -17.14 -14.65 2.66
CA GLU A 39 -17.22 -13.78 1.51
C GLU A 39 -16.90 -12.36 1.97
N THR A 40 -15.90 -11.75 1.34
CA THR A 40 -15.54 -10.35 1.54
C THR A 40 -15.84 -9.62 0.24
N SER A 41 -16.67 -8.59 0.32
CA SER A 41 -16.88 -7.64 -0.77
C SER A 41 -16.38 -6.27 -0.31
N MET A 42 -15.57 -5.62 -1.15
CA MET A 42 -14.92 -4.36 -0.85
C MET A 42 -15.11 -3.39 -2.02
N SER A 43 -15.35 -2.12 -1.70
CA SER A 43 -15.38 -1.02 -2.66
C SER A 43 -14.47 0.09 -2.14
N SER A 44 -13.41 0.41 -2.87
CA SER A 44 -12.44 1.44 -2.52
C SER A 44 -12.48 2.58 -3.52
N TRP A 45 -12.72 3.80 -3.05
CA TRP A 45 -12.69 5.02 -3.86
C TRP A 45 -11.37 5.75 -3.65
N MET A 46 -10.76 6.13 -4.76
CA MET A 46 -9.48 6.83 -4.80
C MET A 46 -9.73 8.32 -4.83
N GLU A 47 -9.11 9.05 -3.91
CA GLU A 47 -9.28 10.48 -3.72
C GLU A 47 -7.92 11.19 -3.68
N ASP A 48 -7.96 12.52 -3.78
CA ASP A 48 -6.77 13.38 -3.63
C ASP A 48 -5.59 12.95 -4.51
N TYR A 49 -5.85 12.84 -5.82
CA TYR A 49 -4.80 12.59 -6.80
C TYR A 49 -3.87 13.80 -6.91
N ARG A 50 -2.60 13.60 -6.53
CA ARG A 50 -1.54 14.62 -6.60
C ARG A 50 -0.31 14.07 -7.28
N ALA A 51 0.43 14.95 -7.95
CA ALA A 51 1.73 14.61 -8.49
C ALA A 51 2.73 14.38 -7.34
N ILE A 52 3.59 13.37 -7.51
CA ILE A 52 4.69 13.13 -6.57
C ILE A 52 5.76 14.20 -6.83
N GLU A 53 6.29 14.80 -5.76
CA GLU A 53 7.27 15.88 -5.86
C GLU A 53 8.45 15.49 -6.76
N GLY A 54 8.77 16.35 -7.74
CA GLY A 54 9.84 16.11 -8.70
C GLY A 54 9.51 15.12 -9.82
N SER A 55 8.26 14.67 -9.96
CA SER A 55 7.83 13.74 -11.02
C SER A 55 6.53 14.17 -11.72
N GLU A 56 6.27 13.61 -12.91
CA GLU A 56 4.99 13.74 -13.60
C GLU A 56 3.96 12.66 -13.18
N VAL A 57 4.32 11.77 -12.25
CA VAL A 57 3.47 10.67 -11.82
C VAL A 57 2.45 11.15 -10.78
N VAL A 58 1.18 10.80 -10.99
CA VAL A 58 0.07 11.20 -10.15
C VAL A 58 -0.52 9.99 -9.45
N ILE A 59 -0.64 10.04 -8.12
CA ILE A 59 -1.24 8.97 -7.32
C ILE A 59 -2.26 9.53 -6.33
N ALA A 60 -3.21 8.68 -5.92
CA ALA A 60 -4.18 9.00 -4.89
C ALA A 60 -3.46 9.05 -3.54
N HIS A 61 -3.68 10.12 -2.78
CA HIS A 61 -3.14 10.27 -1.43
C HIS A 61 -4.19 10.06 -0.35
N SER A 62 -5.44 9.83 -0.71
CA SER A 62 -6.47 9.47 0.24
C SER A 62 -7.55 8.62 -0.42
N GLY A 63 -8.45 8.12 0.41
CA GLY A 63 -9.64 7.46 -0.09
C GLY A 63 -10.53 6.94 1.02
N ARG A 64 -11.55 6.22 0.58
CA ARG A 64 -12.48 5.52 1.45
C ARG A 64 -12.65 4.10 0.96
N THR A 65 -12.81 3.18 1.89
CA THR A 65 -13.10 1.78 1.60
C THR A 65 -14.29 1.30 2.42
N ASP A 66 -15.29 0.75 1.75
CA ASP A 66 -16.42 0.10 2.39
C ASP A 66 -16.25 -1.42 2.23
N VAL A 67 -16.44 -2.16 3.32
CA VAL A 67 -16.25 -3.61 3.37
C VAL A 67 -17.49 -4.29 3.94
N LEU A 68 -17.92 -5.36 3.28
CA LEU A 68 -18.92 -6.29 3.75
C LEU A 68 -18.30 -7.69 3.91
N ILE A 69 -18.30 -8.21 5.13
CA ILE A 69 -17.84 -9.57 5.42
C ILE A 69 -19.04 -10.42 5.81
N SER A 70 -19.33 -11.43 5.00
CA SER A 70 -20.39 -12.39 5.23
C SER A 70 -19.79 -13.76 5.54
N ARG A 71 -20.19 -14.33 6.67
CA ARG A 71 -19.77 -15.67 7.12
C ARG A 71 -20.97 -16.60 7.16
N PHE A 72 -20.89 -17.74 6.46
CA PHE A 72 -21.98 -18.72 6.37
C PHE A 72 -21.45 -20.16 6.30
N GLY A 73 -22.33 -21.16 6.47
CA GLY A 73 -22.00 -22.59 6.42
C GLY A 73 -22.57 -23.39 7.60
N GLU A 74 -22.45 -24.71 7.52
CA GLU A 74 -23.18 -25.64 8.39
C GLU A 74 -22.71 -25.67 9.86
N ASN A 75 -21.48 -25.20 10.17
CA ASN A 75 -21.03 -25.09 11.57
C ASN A 75 -21.63 -23.91 12.34
N LEU A 76 -22.29 -22.95 11.67
CA LEU A 76 -22.74 -21.73 12.31
C LEU A 76 -24.11 -21.96 12.94
N LYS A 77 -24.12 -22.24 14.25
CA LYS A 77 -25.34 -22.44 15.04
C LYS A 77 -26.32 -21.24 15.01
N GLY A 78 -25.87 -20.07 14.55
CA GLY A 78 -26.67 -18.83 14.43
C GLY A 78 -26.96 -18.38 13.00
N GLY A 79 -26.67 -19.18 11.97
CA GLY A 79 -26.90 -18.81 10.57
C GLY A 79 -25.83 -17.88 9.98
N ILE A 80 -26.23 -17.05 9.01
CA ILE A 80 -25.33 -16.10 8.33
C ILE A 80 -24.99 -14.95 9.29
N SER A 81 -23.70 -14.64 9.41
CA SER A 81 -23.20 -13.48 10.16
C SER A 81 -22.63 -12.47 9.18
N VAL A 82 -23.05 -11.21 9.29
CA VAL A 82 -22.64 -10.13 8.40
C VAL A 82 -22.03 -9.00 9.21
N THR A 83 -20.85 -8.54 8.81
CA THR A 83 -20.16 -7.39 9.40
C THR A 83 -19.91 -6.34 8.32
N ARG A 84 -20.15 -5.07 8.66
CA ARG A 84 -19.84 -3.93 7.80
C ARG A 84 -18.73 -3.11 8.44
N MET A 85 -17.81 -2.64 7.62
CA MET A 85 -16.73 -1.76 8.02
C MET A 85 -16.62 -0.63 6.99
N GLU A 86 -16.34 0.57 7.47
CA GLU A 86 -16.02 1.73 6.65
C GLU A 86 -14.66 2.25 7.13
N GLU A 87 -13.76 2.49 6.18
CA GLU A 87 -12.41 2.98 6.43
C GLU A 87 -12.17 4.24 5.60
N ARG A 88 -11.52 5.24 6.20
CA ARG A 88 -10.89 6.34 5.47
C ARG A 88 -9.40 6.25 5.67
N TRP A 89 -8.66 6.39 4.59
CA TRP A 89 -7.20 6.28 4.60
C TRP A 89 -6.57 7.50 3.94
N THR A 90 -5.37 7.82 4.39
CA THR A 90 -4.47 8.82 3.82
C THR A 90 -3.10 8.19 3.63
N ILE A 91 -2.36 8.68 2.64
CA ILE A 91 -0.97 8.30 2.39
C ILE A 91 -0.13 9.51 2.77
N ASP A 92 0.63 9.36 3.85
CA ASP A 92 1.45 10.46 4.39
C ASP A 92 2.74 10.62 3.59
N ASP A 93 3.41 9.51 3.26
CA ASP A 93 4.69 9.52 2.55
C ASP A 93 4.63 8.66 1.29
N VAL A 94 5.19 9.20 0.20
CA VAL A 94 5.27 8.55 -1.10
C VAL A 94 6.69 8.65 -1.61
N ALA A 95 7.32 7.50 -1.82
CA ALA A 95 8.61 7.42 -2.48
C ALA A 95 8.42 6.88 -3.90
N PHE A 96 8.94 7.61 -4.88
CA PHE A 96 8.91 7.23 -6.29
C PHE A 96 10.33 7.06 -6.82
N ASP A 97 10.52 6.12 -7.75
CA ASP A 97 11.82 5.81 -8.36
C ASP A 97 12.94 5.58 -7.33
N VAL A 98 12.63 4.79 -6.30
CA VAL A 98 13.57 4.52 -5.19
C VAL A 98 14.79 3.76 -5.71
N PRO A 99 16.01 4.31 -5.58
CA PRO A 99 17.23 3.65 -6.06
C PRO A 99 17.41 2.25 -5.46
N GLY A 100 17.82 1.30 -6.29
CA GLY A 100 18.03 -0.10 -5.90
C GLY A 100 16.79 -0.98 -5.96
N LEU A 101 15.62 -0.43 -6.32
CA LEU A 101 14.44 -1.25 -6.67
C LEU A 101 14.46 -1.64 -8.14
N SER A 102 14.03 -2.87 -8.41
CA SER A 102 13.86 -3.34 -9.78
C SER A 102 12.69 -2.60 -10.43
N ILE A 103 12.89 -2.12 -11.66
CA ILE A 103 11.81 -1.55 -12.48
C ILE A 103 10.81 -2.62 -12.95
N ASP A 104 11.25 -3.90 -12.99
CA ASP A 104 10.47 -5.01 -13.54
C ASP A 104 9.74 -5.82 -12.47
N CYS A 105 10.11 -5.68 -11.19
CA CYS A 105 9.60 -6.51 -10.10
C CYS A 105 9.42 -5.71 -8.83
N PHE A 106 8.22 -5.75 -8.25
CA PHE A 106 8.01 -5.26 -6.89
C PHE A 106 8.80 -6.14 -5.91
N ILE A 107 9.82 -5.55 -5.27
CA ILE A 107 10.58 -6.22 -4.21
C ILE A 107 9.96 -5.77 -2.87
N PRO A 108 9.35 -6.68 -2.08
CA PRO A 108 8.79 -6.32 -0.79
C PRO A 108 9.85 -5.63 0.10
N PRO A 109 9.47 -4.64 0.92
CA PRO A 109 10.42 -3.90 1.77
C PRO A 109 11.35 -4.77 2.63
N LYS A 110 10.91 -5.98 3.02
CA LYS A 110 11.71 -6.93 3.80
C LYS A 110 12.91 -7.52 3.04
N GLU A 111 12.93 -7.41 1.71
CA GLU A 111 13.94 -8.00 0.83
C GLU A 111 14.91 -6.94 0.26
N MET A 112 14.74 -5.68 0.63
CA MET A 112 15.64 -4.59 0.24
C MET A 112 16.96 -4.70 1.00
N LYS A 113 18.06 -5.01 0.29
CA LYS A 113 19.42 -4.88 0.84
C LYS A 113 19.89 -3.44 0.67
N MET A 114 19.95 -2.68 1.77
CA MET A 114 20.50 -1.33 1.79
C MET A 114 22.04 -1.40 1.81
N ASP A 115 22.66 -1.59 0.65
CA ASP A 115 24.10 -1.41 0.51
C ASP A 115 24.41 0.08 0.33
N PHE A 116 24.38 0.84 1.44
CA PHE A 116 24.89 2.22 1.44
C PHE A 116 26.41 2.18 1.28
N HIS A 117 26.89 2.35 0.06
CA HIS A 117 28.28 2.71 -0.16
C HIS A 117 28.51 4.14 0.35
N HIS A 118 29.04 4.24 1.57
CA HIS A 118 29.57 5.47 2.15
C HIS A 118 30.74 5.93 1.26
N GLN A 119 30.50 6.91 0.39
CA GLN A 119 31.60 7.64 -0.25
C GLN A 119 32.12 8.65 0.76
N ASP A 120 33.20 8.28 1.44
CA ASP A 120 34.01 9.21 2.23
C ASP A 120 34.58 10.31 1.32
N ALA A 121 34.08 11.53 1.49
CA ALA A 121 34.72 12.72 0.91
C ALA A 121 35.89 13.15 1.80
N PRO A 122 37.06 13.52 1.26
CA PRO A 122 38.20 13.93 2.06
C PRO A 122 38.00 15.34 2.64
N ASN A 123 38.09 15.43 3.96
CA ASN A 123 38.07 16.69 4.74
C ASN A 123 39.03 17.72 4.14
N THR A 124 38.48 18.86 3.69
CA THR A 124 39.28 20.05 3.40
C THR A 124 38.67 21.24 4.15
N PHE A 125 39.23 21.55 5.33
CA PHE A 125 39.03 22.83 6.00
C PHE A 125 40.29 23.68 5.78
N PRO A 126 40.20 24.91 5.27
CA PRO A 126 41.32 25.84 5.30
C PRO A 126 41.43 26.47 6.70
N GLU A 127 42.59 26.30 7.33
CA GLU A 127 43.00 27.01 8.56
C GLU A 127 42.98 28.53 8.31
N LEU A 128 42.07 29.24 8.99
CA LEU A 128 42.12 30.69 9.12
C LEU A 128 43.08 31.05 10.26
N LEU A 129 44.18 31.71 9.87
CA LEU A 129 45.23 32.28 10.72
C LEU A 129 44.65 33.26 11.75
N ASP A 130 44.85 32.96 13.03
CA ASP A 130 44.62 33.90 14.13
C ASP A 130 45.87 34.77 14.31
N GLU A 131 45.93 35.89 13.56
CA GLU A 131 46.85 36.98 13.85
C GLU A 131 46.38 37.73 15.12
N ARG A 132 46.70 37.22 16.32
CA ARG A 132 46.95 38.03 17.54
C ARG A 132 47.72 37.24 18.59
N GLN A 133 49.06 37.30 18.52
CA GLN A 133 49.95 37.56 19.66
C GLN A 133 51.43 37.40 19.25
N LYS A 134 52.09 38.52 18.94
CA LYS A 134 53.52 38.73 19.22
C LYS A 134 53.72 40.18 19.65
N LEU A 135 53.81 40.35 20.98
CA LEU A 135 54.83 41.21 21.60
C LEU A 135 56.10 40.36 21.70
#